data_AF-D0A038-F1
#
_entry.id   AF-D0A038-F1
#
_cell.length_a   1.000
_cell.length_b   1.000
_cell.length_c   1.000
_cell.angle_alpha   90.00
_cell.angle_beta   90.00
_cell.angle_gamma   90.00
#
_symmetry.space_group_name_H-M   'P 1'
#
loop_
_entity.id
_entity.type
_entity.pdbx_description
1 polymer ?
#
loop_
_entity_poly.entity_id
_entity_poly.type
_entity_poly.pdbx_seq_one_letter_code
_entity_poly.pdbx_strand_id
1 'polypeptide(L)'
;MFNRNFILRAAEFKQKSRWSSVWPNMRYGSMFLSYSVGRKLPMKGVNWVTRDSNRLLNFSNRYSAVISDIDVKRTEEELNVALSDIRWNDHRRIYWKCSFCGSSYRKNVSVRTKYHAGCNFCKKKYPSEVRGEQHGSPPVSQAAPELTEQLVDNGKRDNLATLAVTSKFYAEWTCRGCGGSYRSTIRSRTGQVEAGQCTLHPDIVAWSAYCPSCSWRPNMVPIAEEVSRSGQFLGLERSMEELGGQRGKQLPIPRRKRLAC
;
A
#
# COMPACT_ATOMS: atom_id res chain seq x y z
N MET A 1 37.80 -13.60 34.20
CA MET A 1 37.88 -12.23 33.64
C MET A 1 37.99 -12.35 32.13
N PHE A 2 36.92 -12.06 31.39
CA PHE A 2 36.95 -12.16 29.92
C PHE A 2 37.93 -11.13 29.36
N ASN A 3 38.91 -11.61 28.60
CA ASN A 3 39.93 -10.80 27.96
C ASN A 3 39.24 -9.69 27.15
N ARG A 4 39.32 -8.43 27.63
CA ARG A 4 38.67 -7.24 27.03
C ARG A 4 38.93 -7.14 25.53
N ASN A 5 40.07 -7.66 25.08
CA ASN A 5 40.46 -7.73 23.68
C ASN A 5 39.57 -8.61 22.79
N PHE A 6 39.00 -9.72 23.29
CA PHE A 6 38.21 -10.63 22.45
C PHE A 6 36.80 -10.08 22.20
N ILE A 7 36.19 -9.47 23.21
CA ILE A 7 34.88 -8.82 23.11
C ILE A 7 34.98 -7.57 22.23
N LEU A 8 36.06 -6.77 22.38
CA LEU A 8 36.31 -5.61 21.51
C LEU A 8 36.54 -6.04 20.05
N ARG A 9 37.31 -7.10 19.80
CA ARG A 9 37.54 -7.63 18.44
C ARG A 9 36.25 -8.19 17.82
N ALA A 10 35.40 -8.87 18.60
CA ALA A 10 34.11 -9.36 18.13
C ALA A 10 33.13 -8.21 17.82
N ALA A 11 33.14 -7.14 18.62
CA ALA A 11 32.35 -5.93 18.38
C ALA A 11 32.84 -5.17 17.13
N GLU A 12 34.16 -5.02 16.96
CA GLU A 12 34.77 -4.44 15.75
C GLU A 12 34.47 -5.28 14.50
N PHE A 13 34.55 -6.61 14.58
CA PHE A 13 34.23 -7.51 13.48
C PHE A 13 32.75 -7.39 13.09
N LYS A 14 31.84 -7.30 14.06
CA LYS A 14 30.39 -7.12 13.83
C LYS A 14 30.04 -5.73 13.28
N GLN A 15 30.81 -4.68 13.61
CA GLN A 15 30.67 -3.36 12.98
C GLN A 15 31.23 -3.36 11.55
N LYS A 16 32.41 -3.96 11.33
CA LYS A 16 33.05 -4.07 10.00
C LYS A 16 32.25 -4.97 9.05
N SER A 17 31.60 -6.03 9.54
CA SER A 17 30.76 -6.92 8.72
C SER A 17 29.39 -6.31 8.35
N ARG A 18 28.90 -5.30 9.09
CA ARG A 18 27.72 -4.52 8.68
C ARG A 18 28.03 -3.56 7.53
N TRP A 19 29.30 -3.26 7.28
CA TRP A 19 29.78 -2.39 6.19
C TRP A 19 30.54 -3.14 5.10
N SER A 20 30.73 -4.47 5.21
CA SER A 20 31.57 -5.25 4.30
C SER A 20 30.95 -5.53 2.93
N SER A 21 29.69 -5.16 2.68
CA SER A 21 29.14 -5.08 1.31
C SER A 21 29.50 -3.77 0.58
N VAL A 22 30.18 -2.84 1.26
CA VAL A 22 30.66 -1.56 0.72
C VAL A 22 32.18 -1.50 0.95
N TRP A 23 32.90 -2.34 0.19
CA TRP A 23 34.32 -2.36 -0.20
C TRP A 23 35.44 -1.62 0.58
N PRO A 24 36.68 -2.12 0.52
CA PRO A 24 37.72 -1.94 1.56
C PRO A 24 38.38 -0.55 1.69
N ASN A 25 38.08 0.43 0.84
CA ASN A 25 38.94 1.62 0.73
C ASN A 25 38.19 2.98 0.72
N MET A 26 37.24 3.22 1.63
CA MET A 26 36.86 4.61 1.93
C MET A 26 36.19 4.81 3.29
N ARG A 27 36.69 5.80 4.05
CA ARG A 27 36.02 6.37 5.22
C ARG A 27 35.34 7.68 4.83
N TYR A 28 34.09 7.86 5.24
CA TYR A 28 33.30 9.06 4.98
C TYR A 28 33.61 10.12 6.05
N GLY A 29 34.13 11.29 5.65
CA GLY A 29 34.18 12.47 6.51
C GLY A 29 35.53 12.87 7.15
N SER A 30 36.69 12.66 6.51
CA SER A 30 37.90 13.44 6.90
C SER A 30 37.78 14.87 6.35
N MET A 31 37.01 15.68 7.08
CA MET A 31 36.96 17.13 6.98
C MET A 31 38.33 17.68 7.46
N PHE A 32 39.01 18.42 6.59
CA PHE A 32 40.23 19.21 6.80
C PHE A 32 41.56 18.46 7.06
N LEU A 33 42.49 18.60 6.10
CA LEU A 33 43.92 18.72 6.38
C LEU A 33 44.40 20.01 5.71
N SER A 34 44.80 20.98 6.52
CA SER A 34 45.65 22.09 6.11
C SER A 34 47.11 21.61 6.05
N TYR A 35 47.91 22.33 5.25
CA TYR A 35 49.36 22.17 4.99
C TYR A 35 49.72 21.01 4.04
N SER A 36 50.69 21.12 3.14
CA SER A 36 51.58 22.21 2.74
C SER A 36 52.40 21.70 1.54
N VAL A 37 52.91 22.64 0.72
CA VAL A 37 54.00 22.46 -0.26
C VAL A 37 53.81 21.39 -1.37
N GLY A 38 53.41 21.88 -2.54
CA GLY A 38 54.29 21.74 -3.70
C GLY A 38 54.25 20.46 -4.55
N ARG A 39 53.13 19.76 -4.69
CA ARG A 39 52.95 18.82 -5.82
C ARG A 39 51.55 18.91 -6.44
N LYS A 40 51.44 19.60 -7.58
CA LYS A 40 50.30 19.44 -8.48
C LYS A 40 50.52 18.15 -9.28
N LEU A 41 49.90 17.05 -8.87
CA LEU A 41 49.72 15.91 -9.76
C LEU A 41 48.49 16.18 -10.63
N PRO A 42 48.59 16.15 -11.97
CA PRO A 42 47.42 16.24 -12.83
C PRO A 42 46.67 14.90 -12.75
N MET A 43 45.61 14.86 -11.94
CA MET A 43 44.81 13.64 -11.75
C MET A 43 43.88 13.44 -12.95
N LYS A 44 44.40 12.84 -14.03
CA LYS A 44 43.58 12.16 -15.03
C LYS A 44 43.22 10.77 -14.48
N GLY A 45 41.95 10.55 -14.20
CA GLY A 45 41.39 9.20 -14.03
C GLY A 45 41.04 8.79 -12.60
N VAL A 46 39.99 9.38 -12.04
CA VAL A 46 39.03 8.66 -11.17
C VAL A 46 37.67 9.29 -11.45
N ASN A 47 36.66 8.49 -11.82
CA ASN A 47 35.30 8.97 -12.05
C ASN A 47 34.73 9.57 -10.75
N TRP A 48 34.86 10.87 -10.58
CA TRP A 48 34.14 11.61 -9.55
C TRP A 48 32.66 11.55 -9.92
N VAL A 49 31.91 10.66 -9.28
CA VAL A 49 30.45 10.69 -9.36
C VAL A 49 29.99 11.93 -8.60
N THR A 50 29.99 13.09 -9.27
CA THR A 50 29.49 14.35 -8.74
C THR A 50 28.01 14.23 -8.36
N ARG A 51 27.51 15.11 -7.49
CA ARG A 51 26.08 15.16 -7.12
C ARG A 51 25.18 15.18 -8.37
N ASP A 52 25.64 15.84 -9.42
CA ASP A 52 24.94 16.01 -10.68
C ASP A 52 25.05 14.81 -11.63
N SER A 53 26.15 14.05 -11.58
CA SER A 53 26.29 12.82 -12.36
C SER A 53 25.29 11.73 -11.93
N ASN A 54 24.83 11.75 -10.67
CA ASN A 54 23.91 10.77 -10.09
C ASN A 54 22.41 11.02 -10.35
N ARG A 55 22.07 11.98 -11.19
CA ARG A 55 20.68 12.30 -11.56
C ARG A 55 20.05 11.15 -12.33
N LEU A 56 18.77 10.87 -12.09
CA LEU A 56 18.01 9.79 -12.76
C LEU A 56 18.04 9.92 -14.28
N LEU A 57 17.98 11.14 -14.80
CA LEU A 57 17.98 11.43 -16.24
C LEU A 57 19.27 10.98 -16.94
N ASN A 58 20.42 11.01 -16.27
CA ASN A 58 21.68 10.53 -16.84
C ASN A 58 21.68 9.01 -17.03
N PHE A 59 20.78 8.30 -16.34
CA PHE A 59 20.60 6.85 -16.42
C PHE A 59 19.25 6.49 -17.08
N SER A 60 18.79 7.30 -18.04
CA SER A 60 17.52 7.12 -18.74
C SER A 60 17.38 5.73 -19.37
N ASN A 61 18.44 5.21 -20.00
CA ASN A 61 18.43 3.88 -20.62
C ASN A 61 18.11 2.75 -19.61
N ARG A 62 18.53 2.89 -18.35
CA ARG A 62 18.33 1.88 -17.31
C ARG A 62 17.01 2.06 -16.56
N TYR A 63 16.59 3.31 -16.35
CA TYR A 63 15.46 3.65 -15.50
C TYR A 63 14.29 4.30 -16.27
N SER A 64 14.19 4.10 -17.58
CA SER A 64 13.13 4.68 -18.43
C SER A 64 11.73 4.40 -17.88
N ALA A 65 11.44 3.15 -17.53
CA ALA A 65 10.16 2.74 -16.93
C ALA A 65 9.91 3.37 -15.56
N VAL A 66 10.96 3.63 -14.78
CA VAL A 66 10.84 4.30 -13.48
C VAL A 66 10.60 5.80 -13.69
N ILE A 67 11.25 6.41 -14.67
CA ILE A 67 11.09 7.83 -15.01
C ILE A 67 9.66 8.10 -15.50
N SER A 68 9.07 7.21 -16.30
CA SER A 68 7.67 7.32 -16.76
C SER A 68 6.64 7.23 -15.62
N ASP A 69 6.99 6.54 -14.53
CA ASP A 69 6.14 6.40 -13.35
C ASP A 69 6.16 7.63 -12.43
N ILE A 70 7.00 8.64 -12.67
CA ILE A 70 7.09 9.83 -11.81
C ILE A 70 5.95 10.80 -12.14
N ASP A 71 5.25 11.28 -11.10
CA ASP A 71 4.19 12.28 -11.25
C ASP A 71 4.77 13.71 -11.16
N VAL A 72 5.34 14.19 -12.27
CA VAL A 72 6.14 15.42 -12.34
C VAL A 72 5.36 16.64 -11.83
N LYS A 73 4.12 16.84 -12.29
CA LYS A 73 3.27 17.98 -11.91
C LYS A 73 3.12 18.07 -10.40
N ARG A 74 2.71 16.96 -9.79
CA ARG A 74 2.43 16.89 -8.36
C ARG A 74 3.71 16.99 -7.51
N THR A 75 4.83 16.44 -7.98
CA THR A 75 6.11 16.60 -7.30
C THR A 75 6.61 18.04 -7.30
N GLU A 76 6.42 18.78 -8.39
CA GLU A 76 6.88 20.16 -8.50
C GLU A 76 5.98 21.09 -7.67
N GLU A 77 4.66 20.94 -7.77
CA GLU A 77 3.68 21.77 -7.04
C GLU A 77 3.76 21.57 -5.52
N GLU A 78 3.78 20.31 -5.03
CA GLU A 78 3.69 20.04 -3.59
C GLU A 78 5.04 19.93 -2.90
N LEU A 79 6.09 19.46 -3.59
CA LEU A 79 7.40 19.21 -2.99
C LEU A 79 8.48 20.17 -3.47
N ASN A 80 8.22 20.97 -4.52
CA ASN A 80 9.16 21.89 -5.12
C ASN A 80 10.48 21.21 -5.52
N VAL A 81 10.38 19.97 -6.01
CA VAL A 81 11.51 19.16 -6.49
C VAL A 81 11.39 18.97 -7.99
N ALA A 82 12.28 19.61 -8.75
CA ALA A 82 12.38 19.42 -10.19
C ALA A 82 12.87 18.00 -10.54
N LEU A 83 12.33 17.42 -11.61
CA LEU A 83 12.71 16.09 -12.10
C LEU A 83 14.23 15.95 -12.33
N SER A 84 14.88 17.05 -12.73
CA SER A 84 16.32 17.09 -13.00
C SER A 84 17.20 16.98 -11.76
N ASP A 85 16.72 17.30 -10.54
CA ASP A 85 17.48 17.14 -9.28
C ASP A 85 17.27 15.76 -8.64
N ILE A 86 16.37 14.94 -9.17
CA ILE A 86 16.05 13.63 -8.59
C ILE A 86 17.18 12.65 -8.91
N ARG A 87 17.76 12.05 -7.87
CA ARG A 87 18.84 11.06 -7.98
C ARG A 87 18.31 9.65 -7.78
N TRP A 88 18.91 8.66 -8.46
CA TRP A 88 18.42 7.28 -8.40
C TRP A 88 18.46 6.66 -7.00
N ASN A 89 19.43 7.08 -6.16
CA ASN A 89 19.56 6.66 -4.77
C ASN A 89 19.02 7.69 -3.76
N ASP A 90 18.09 8.56 -4.17
CA ASP A 90 17.54 9.56 -3.25
C ASP A 90 16.64 8.91 -2.19
N HIS A 91 16.71 9.42 -0.96
CA HIS A 91 15.83 9.01 0.14
C HIS A 91 14.58 9.88 0.24
N ARG A 92 14.50 10.99 -0.52
CA ARG A 92 13.30 11.83 -0.60
C ARG A 92 12.10 11.02 -1.11
N ARG A 93 10.94 11.25 -0.48
CA ARG A 93 9.66 10.63 -0.87
C ARG A 93 8.96 11.53 -1.88
N ILE A 94 8.97 11.12 -3.13
CA ILE A 94 8.31 11.82 -4.24
C ILE A 94 6.99 11.15 -4.61
N TYR A 95 6.19 11.82 -5.45
CA TYR A 95 4.96 11.27 -6.02
C TYR A 95 5.24 10.43 -7.26
N TRP A 96 4.59 9.29 -7.31
CA TRP A 96 4.63 8.32 -8.39
C TRP A 96 3.22 8.09 -8.89
N LYS A 97 3.04 8.02 -10.20
CA LYS A 97 1.82 7.56 -10.86
C LYS A 97 1.98 6.09 -11.20
N CYS A 98 1.14 5.24 -10.60
CA CYS A 98 1.19 3.81 -10.91
C CYS A 98 0.71 3.54 -12.34
N SER A 99 1.53 2.90 -13.16
CA SER A 99 1.13 2.42 -14.50
C SER A 99 -0.11 1.51 -14.48
N PHE A 100 -0.21 0.61 -13.49
CA PHE A 100 -1.30 -0.37 -13.40
C PHE A 100 -2.65 0.21 -12.96
N CYS A 101 -2.68 1.04 -11.90
CA CYS A 101 -3.95 1.53 -11.33
C CYS A 101 -4.16 3.04 -11.52
N GLY A 102 -3.21 3.74 -12.13
CA GLY A 102 -3.24 5.19 -12.34
C GLY A 102 -3.24 6.04 -11.07
N SER A 103 -3.18 5.44 -9.88
CA SER A 103 -3.21 6.20 -8.62
C SER A 103 -1.85 6.85 -8.33
N SER A 104 -1.87 8.09 -7.88
CA SER A 104 -0.69 8.75 -7.33
C SER A 104 -0.36 8.20 -5.93
N TYR A 105 0.90 7.87 -5.66
CA TYR A 105 1.35 7.40 -4.35
C TYR A 105 2.73 7.94 -4.00
N ARG A 106 3.05 8.03 -2.70
CA ARG A 106 4.30 8.64 -2.23
C ARG A 106 5.33 7.60 -1.76
N LYS A 107 6.52 7.60 -2.36
CA LYS A 107 7.57 6.60 -2.06
C LYS A 107 8.99 7.13 -2.30
N ASN A 108 9.97 6.54 -1.59
CA ASN A 108 11.38 6.88 -1.74
C ASN A 108 11.91 6.43 -3.11
N VAL A 109 12.72 7.26 -3.75
CA VAL A 109 13.32 6.99 -5.06
C VAL A 109 14.22 5.78 -5.01
N SER A 110 15.17 5.76 -4.08
CA SER A 110 16.08 4.63 -3.82
C SER A 110 15.34 3.30 -3.64
N VAL A 111 14.16 3.31 -3.01
CA VAL A 111 13.39 2.08 -2.74
C VAL A 111 12.66 1.61 -4.00
N ARG A 112 12.17 2.52 -4.84
CA ARG A 112 11.56 2.18 -6.13
C ARG A 112 12.62 1.71 -7.14
N THR A 113 13.80 2.31 -7.17
CA THR A 113 14.88 1.97 -8.11
C THR A 113 15.66 0.71 -7.71
N LYS A 114 16.03 0.54 -6.43
CA LYS A 114 16.83 -0.62 -5.97
C LYS A 114 16.01 -1.88 -5.72
N TYR A 115 14.84 -1.72 -5.12
CA TYR A 115 14.01 -2.85 -4.67
C TYR A 115 12.73 -3.01 -5.51
N HIS A 116 12.62 -2.28 -6.63
CA HIS A 116 11.48 -2.31 -7.55
C HIS A 116 10.13 -2.15 -6.84
N ALA A 117 10.10 -1.43 -5.71
CA ALA A 117 8.95 -1.43 -4.83
C ALA A 117 7.77 -0.67 -5.44
N GLY A 118 6.77 -1.40 -5.94
CA GLY A 118 5.59 -0.82 -6.60
C GLY A 118 4.64 -0.02 -5.71
N CYS A 119 3.54 0.43 -6.31
CA CYS A 119 2.46 1.18 -5.68
C CYS A 119 1.96 0.52 -4.40
N ASN A 120 1.76 1.28 -3.32
CA ASN A 120 1.27 0.73 -2.06
C ASN A 120 -0.17 0.18 -2.16
N PHE A 121 -0.98 0.78 -3.05
CA PHE A 121 -2.32 0.27 -3.37
C PHE A 121 -2.24 -1.06 -4.14
N CYS A 122 -1.21 -1.23 -4.98
CA CYS A 122 -0.93 -2.49 -5.69
C CYS A 122 -0.11 -3.51 -4.86
N LYS A 123 0.62 -3.08 -3.82
CA LYS A 123 1.38 -4.01 -2.95
C LYS A 123 0.49 -4.79 -2.00
N LYS A 124 -0.69 -4.26 -1.66
CA LYS A 124 -1.77 -5.05 -1.04
C LYS A 124 -2.41 -6.06 -2.03
N LYS A 125 -1.93 -6.11 -3.29
CA LYS A 125 -2.59 -6.69 -4.48
C LYS A 125 -1.79 -7.83 -5.15
N TYR A 126 -0.45 -7.80 -5.17
CA TYR A 126 0.42 -8.84 -5.76
C TYR A 126 1.74 -9.00 -4.99
N PRO A 127 2.02 -10.15 -4.36
CA PRO A 127 3.29 -10.36 -3.71
C PRO A 127 4.32 -10.79 -4.77
N SER A 128 4.92 -9.82 -5.48
CA SER A 128 5.90 -10.02 -6.58
C SER A 128 5.37 -10.68 -7.86
N GLU A 129 5.88 -10.24 -9.03
CA GLU A 129 5.65 -10.88 -10.35
C GLU A 129 5.96 -12.39 -10.30
N VAL A 130 6.95 -12.77 -9.49
CA VAL A 130 7.35 -14.17 -9.21
C VAL A 130 6.23 -15.02 -8.59
N ARG A 131 5.25 -14.43 -7.89
CA ARG A 131 4.08 -15.19 -7.39
C ARG A 131 2.89 -15.16 -8.34
N GLY A 132 2.92 -14.36 -9.41
CA GLY A 132 1.89 -14.38 -10.45
C GLY A 132 1.79 -15.74 -11.14
N GLU A 133 2.93 -16.43 -11.31
CA GLU A 133 3.02 -17.78 -11.87
C GLU A 133 2.53 -18.87 -10.91
N GLN A 134 2.48 -18.59 -9.60
CA GLN A 134 2.13 -19.57 -8.56
C GLN A 134 0.62 -19.58 -8.24
N HIS A 135 -0.16 -18.66 -8.81
CA HIS A 135 -1.58 -18.49 -8.53
C HIS A 135 -2.38 -18.64 -9.83
N GLY A 136 -2.86 -19.86 -10.10
CA GLY A 136 -3.69 -20.19 -11.26
C GLY A 136 -5.16 -19.76 -11.14
N SER A 137 -5.44 -18.62 -10.51
CA SER A 137 -6.82 -18.10 -10.46
C SER A 137 -7.17 -17.40 -11.78
N PRO A 138 -8.30 -17.74 -12.40
CA PRO A 138 -8.70 -17.13 -13.66
C PRO A 138 -8.92 -15.61 -13.48
N PRO A 139 -8.75 -14.81 -14.54
CA PRO A 139 -9.07 -13.40 -14.53
C PRO A 139 -10.59 -13.16 -14.43
N VAL A 140 -10.99 -12.01 -13.90
CA VAL A 140 -12.40 -11.60 -13.72
C VAL A 140 -13.16 -11.62 -15.05
N SER A 141 -12.51 -11.23 -16.15
CA SER A 141 -13.11 -11.25 -17.49
C SER A 141 -13.59 -12.63 -17.93
N GLN A 142 -12.90 -13.69 -17.51
CA GLN A 142 -13.24 -15.06 -17.91
C GLN A 142 -14.31 -15.68 -17.00
N ALA A 143 -14.21 -15.45 -15.69
CA ALA A 143 -15.09 -16.12 -14.74
C ALA A 143 -16.42 -15.38 -14.51
N ALA A 144 -16.45 -14.06 -14.65
CA ALA A 144 -17.64 -13.25 -14.35
C ALA A 144 -17.73 -11.98 -15.24
N PRO A 145 -18.10 -12.14 -16.53
CA PRO A 145 -18.23 -11.00 -17.44
C PRO A 145 -19.30 -10.00 -16.99
N GLU A 146 -20.40 -10.44 -16.38
CA GLU A 146 -21.48 -9.56 -15.88
C GLU A 146 -21.01 -8.56 -14.81
N LEU A 147 -19.97 -8.91 -14.05
CA LEU A 147 -19.39 -8.01 -13.05
C LEU A 147 -18.54 -6.92 -13.70
N THR A 148 -17.99 -7.15 -14.88
CA THR A 148 -17.17 -6.15 -15.58
C THR A 148 -18.00 -4.93 -16.01
N GLU A 149 -19.28 -5.12 -16.35
CA GLU A 149 -20.22 -4.06 -16.69
C GLU A 149 -20.56 -3.16 -15.48
N GLN A 150 -20.51 -3.71 -14.27
CA GLN A 150 -20.78 -2.97 -13.02
C GLN A 150 -19.58 -2.15 -12.54
N LEU A 151 -18.41 -2.26 -13.18
CA LEU A 151 -17.25 -1.44 -12.85
C LEU A 151 -17.45 -0.01 -13.36
N VAL A 152 -16.95 0.99 -12.63
CA VAL A 152 -17.02 2.39 -13.08
C VAL A 152 -16.01 2.66 -14.21
N ASP A 153 -16.43 3.44 -15.21
CA ASP A 153 -15.73 3.72 -16.47
C ASP A 153 -14.58 4.73 -16.35
N ASN A 154 -13.64 4.48 -15.45
CA ASN A 154 -12.57 5.45 -15.15
C ASN A 154 -11.29 5.25 -16.00
N GLY A 155 -11.40 4.62 -17.18
CA GLY A 155 -10.24 4.23 -18.00
C GLY A 155 -9.34 3.17 -17.35
N LYS A 156 -9.84 2.53 -16.29
CA LYS A 156 -9.14 1.49 -15.51
C LYS A 156 -9.77 0.12 -15.66
N ARG A 157 -10.91 0.02 -16.36
CA ARG A 157 -11.71 -1.22 -16.46
C ARG A 157 -10.89 -2.39 -17.01
N ASP A 158 -10.11 -2.17 -18.05
CA ASP A 158 -9.30 -3.24 -18.69
C ASP A 158 -8.23 -3.81 -17.74
N ASN A 159 -7.60 -2.92 -16.95
CA ASN A 159 -6.64 -3.30 -15.92
C ASN A 159 -7.31 -4.04 -14.75
N LEU A 160 -8.59 -3.76 -14.48
CA LEU A 160 -9.36 -4.43 -13.43
C LEU A 160 -9.91 -5.79 -13.89
N ALA A 161 -10.27 -5.91 -15.16
CA ALA A 161 -10.77 -7.14 -15.77
C ALA A 161 -9.69 -8.23 -15.83
N THR A 162 -8.42 -7.84 -15.99
CA THR A 162 -7.26 -8.74 -15.99
C THR A 162 -6.90 -9.26 -14.58
N LEU A 163 -7.49 -8.72 -13.51
CA LEU A 163 -7.19 -9.16 -12.14
C LEU A 163 -7.79 -10.54 -11.87
N ALA A 164 -7.17 -11.28 -10.95
CA ALA A 164 -7.70 -12.56 -10.47
C ALA A 164 -9.06 -12.38 -9.77
N VAL A 165 -9.95 -13.36 -9.95
CA VAL A 165 -11.29 -13.39 -9.35
C VAL A 165 -11.26 -13.40 -7.81
N THR A 166 -10.17 -13.92 -7.24
CA THR A 166 -9.92 -14.04 -5.79
C THR A 166 -9.21 -12.82 -5.22
N SER A 167 -8.95 -11.80 -6.06
CA SER A 167 -8.19 -10.62 -5.68
C SER A 167 -8.91 -9.80 -4.60
N LYS A 168 -8.17 -9.45 -3.55
CA LYS A 168 -8.60 -8.56 -2.47
C LYS A 168 -8.58 -7.06 -2.88
N PHE A 169 -8.52 -6.77 -4.19
CA PHE A 169 -8.44 -5.41 -4.68
C PHE A 169 -9.78 -4.69 -4.57
N TYR A 170 -9.75 -3.48 -4.00
CA TYR A 170 -10.89 -2.57 -3.99
C TYR A 170 -11.05 -1.89 -5.35
N ALA A 171 -12.07 -2.30 -6.10
CA ALA A 171 -12.52 -1.64 -7.32
C ALA A 171 -13.68 -0.69 -7.02
N GLU A 172 -13.93 0.25 -7.93
CA GLU A 172 -15.09 1.13 -7.90
C GLU A 172 -16.21 0.49 -8.72
N TRP A 173 -17.35 0.27 -8.06
CA TRP A 173 -18.53 -0.42 -8.57
C TRP A 173 -19.73 0.52 -8.57
N THR A 174 -20.68 0.25 -9.46
CA THR A 174 -21.99 0.91 -9.48
C THR A 174 -22.95 0.21 -8.52
N CYS A 175 -23.58 0.97 -7.63
CA CYS A 175 -24.53 0.43 -6.65
C CYS A 175 -25.84 0.04 -7.34
N ARG A 176 -26.35 -1.17 -7.07
CA ARG A 176 -27.66 -1.61 -7.61
C ARG A 176 -28.84 -0.79 -7.07
N GLY A 177 -28.73 -0.22 -5.87
CA GLY A 177 -29.81 0.54 -5.23
C GLY A 177 -29.88 2.01 -5.64
N CYS A 178 -28.73 2.70 -5.66
CA CYS A 178 -28.69 4.14 -5.90
C CYS A 178 -27.93 4.55 -7.17
N GLY A 179 -27.34 3.62 -7.92
CA GLY A 179 -26.51 3.92 -9.10
C GLY A 179 -25.16 4.60 -8.80
N GLY A 180 -24.95 5.08 -7.57
CA GLY A 180 -23.72 5.75 -7.17
C GLY A 180 -22.50 4.83 -7.16
N SER A 181 -21.31 5.43 -7.29
CA SER A 181 -20.04 4.70 -7.21
C SER A 181 -19.68 4.39 -5.75
N TYR A 182 -19.23 3.17 -5.50
CA TYR A 182 -18.73 2.76 -4.19
C TYR A 182 -17.56 1.80 -4.33
N ARG A 183 -16.76 1.66 -3.26
CA ARG A 183 -15.58 0.80 -3.26
C ARG A 183 -15.87 -0.53 -2.59
N SER A 184 -15.58 -1.62 -3.29
CA SER A 184 -15.72 -2.99 -2.79
C SER A 184 -14.65 -3.89 -3.39
N THR A 185 -14.35 -5.02 -2.74
CA THR A 185 -13.32 -5.94 -3.23
C THR A 185 -13.85 -6.86 -4.33
N ILE A 186 -13.01 -7.17 -5.32
CA ILE A 186 -13.35 -8.11 -6.41
C ILE A 186 -13.77 -9.46 -5.84
N ARG A 187 -12.98 -10.02 -4.92
CA ARG A 187 -13.28 -11.26 -4.21
C ARG A 187 -14.65 -11.26 -3.53
N SER A 188 -15.07 -10.15 -2.91
CA SER A 188 -16.39 -10.05 -2.29
C SER A 188 -17.53 -10.06 -3.32
N ARG A 189 -17.31 -9.48 -4.50
CA ARG A 189 -18.29 -9.46 -5.59
C ARG A 189 -18.40 -10.80 -6.30
N THR A 190 -17.30 -11.54 -6.41
CA THR A 190 -17.26 -12.84 -7.08
C THR A 190 -17.62 -13.98 -6.15
N GLY A 191 -17.43 -13.82 -4.83
CA GLY A 191 -17.66 -14.86 -3.82
C GLY A 191 -16.62 -15.98 -3.84
N GLN A 192 -15.64 -15.93 -4.76
CA GLN A 192 -14.65 -16.99 -4.95
C GLN A 192 -13.46 -16.83 -4.00
N VAL A 193 -12.94 -17.96 -3.55
CA VAL A 193 -11.87 -18.04 -2.56
C VAL A 193 -10.84 -19.09 -2.99
N GLU A 194 -9.55 -18.81 -2.79
CA GLU A 194 -8.50 -19.79 -3.06
C GLU A 194 -8.37 -20.79 -1.91
N ALA A 195 -7.90 -22.00 -2.23
CA ALA A 195 -7.58 -23.01 -1.23
C ALA A 195 -6.62 -22.44 -0.16
N GLY A 196 -7.00 -22.56 1.12
CA GLY A 196 -6.23 -22.05 2.26
C GLY A 196 -6.56 -20.61 2.68
N GLN A 197 -7.45 -19.91 1.99
CA GLN A 197 -7.98 -18.62 2.44
C GLN A 197 -9.31 -18.81 3.19
N CYS A 198 -9.64 -17.93 4.14
CA CYS A 198 -10.90 -18.00 4.88
C CYS A 198 -12.10 -17.94 3.93
N THR A 199 -13.08 -18.81 4.14
CA THR A 199 -14.34 -18.81 3.38
C THR A 199 -15.07 -17.49 3.57
N LEU A 200 -15.82 -17.08 2.53
CA LEU A 200 -16.70 -15.94 2.62
C LEU A 200 -18.11 -16.39 3.00
N HIS A 201 -18.92 -15.47 3.53
CA HIS A 201 -20.33 -15.73 3.78
C HIS A 201 -21.03 -16.10 2.45
N PRO A 202 -21.97 -17.07 2.42
CA PRO A 202 -22.68 -17.45 1.20
C PRO A 202 -23.33 -16.26 0.48
N ASP A 203 -23.94 -15.35 1.23
CA ASP A 203 -24.66 -14.18 0.69
C ASP A 203 -23.78 -12.96 0.41
N ILE A 204 -22.44 -13.11 0.48
CA ILE A 204 -21.52 -11.98 0.30
C ILE A 204 -21.70 -11.25 -1.03
N VAL A 205 -22.07 -11.97 -2.09
CA VAL A 205 -22.28 -11.42 -3.43
C VAL A 205 -23.50 -10.50 -3.46
N ALA A 206 -24.58 -10.88 -2.75
CA ALA A 206 -25.76 -10.04 -2.61
C ALA A 206 -25.45 -8.82 -1.74
N TRP A 207 -24.78 -9.03 -0.59
CA TRP A 207 -24.51 -7.95 0.33
C TRP A 207 -23.56 -6.88 -0.21
N SER A 208 -22.54 -7.33 -0.96
CA SER A 208 -21.53 -6.48 -1.55
C SER A 208 -21.97 -5.76 -2.82
N ALA A 209 -23.21 -5.94 -3.29
CA ALA A 209 -23.75 -5.28 -4.48
C ALA A 209 -24.25 -3.85 -4.22
N TYR A 210 -24.37 -3.49 -2.95
CA TYR A 210 -24.89 -2.21 -2.49
C TYR A 210 -23.78 -1.38 -1.82
N CYS A 211 -23.91 -0.05 -1.92
CA CYS A 211 -23.04 0.86 -1.19
C CYS A 211 -23.33 0.81 0.33
N PRO A 212 -22.42 1.30 1.20
CA PRO A 212 -22.60 1.26 2.65
C PRO A 212 -23.89 1.92 3.15
N SER A 213 -24.39 2.94 2.44
CA SER A 213 -25.64 3.62 2.79
C SER A 213 -26.88 2.82 2.37
N CYS A 214 -26.80 2.07 1.26
CA CYS A 214 -27.92 1.31 0.72
C CYS A 214 -27.96 -0.13 1.23
N SER A 215 -26.85 -0.69 1.72
CA SER A 215 -26.75 -2.12 2.07
C SER A 215 -27.66 -2.53 3.22
N TRP A 216 -28.00 -1.61 4.13
CA TRP A 216 -28.79 -1.96 5.31
C TRP A 216 -30.22 -2.39 4.96
N ARG A 217 -30.91 -1.64 4.10
CA ARG A 217 -32.31 -1.94 3.75
C ARG A 217 -32.51 -3.32 3.08
N PRO A 218 -31.81 -3.67 1.99
CA PRO A 218 -32.01 -4.94 1.31
C PRO A 218 -31.48 -6.13 2.10
N ASN A 219 -30.38 -5.97 2.86
CA ASN A 219 -29.72 -7.10 3.53
C ASN A 219 -30.22 -7.32 4.96
N MET A 220 -30.45 -6.25 5.74
CA MET A 220 -30.73 -6.35 7.18
C MET A 220 -32.21 -6.35 7.53
N VAL A 221 -33.08 -5.74 6.71
CA VAL A 221 -34.54 -5.72 6.98
C VAL A 221 -35.15 -7.12 7.05
N PRO A 222 -34.91 -8.04 6.09
CA PRO A 222 -35.51 -9.38 6.18
C PRO A 222 -35.03 -10.15 7.40
N ILE A 223 -33.73 -10.02 7.73
CA ILE A 223 -33.13 -10.62 8.93
C ILE A 223 -33.77 -10.02 10.19
N ALA A 224 -33.97 -8.70 10.24
CA ALA A 224 -34.59 -8.05 11.38
C ALA A 224 -36.05 -8.48 11.59
N GLU A 225 -36.82 -8.66 10.51
CA GLU A 225 -38.20 -9.16 10.58
C GLU A 225 -38.26 -10.63 11.03
N GLU A 226 -37.31 -11.46 10.59
CA GLU A 226 -37.20 -12.85 11.02
C GLU A 226 -36.78 -12.97 12.48
N VAL A 227 -35.81 -12.17 12.92
CA VAL A 227 -35.40 -12.09 14.34
C VAL A 227 -36.54 -11.56 15.21
N SER A 228 -37.29 -10.55 14.74
CA SER A 228 -38.47 -10.03 15.45
C SER A 228 -39.57 -11.09 15.61
N ARG A 229 -39.80 -11.92 14.57
CA ARG A 229 -40.77 -13.02 14.62
C ARG A 229 -40.32 -14.20 15.49
N SER A 230 -39.06 -14.59 15.39
CA SER A 230 -38.51 -15.74 16.11
C SER A 230 -38.18 -15.44 17.58
N GLY A 231 -37.95 -14.17 17.92
CA GLY A 231 -37.53 -13.75 19.26
C GLY A 231 -36.12 -14.22 19.63
N GLN A 232 -35.35 -14.75 18.68
CA GLN A 232 -34.01 -15.31 18.92
C GLN A 232 -32.97 -14.20 18.73
N PHE A 233 -32.65 -13.47 19.80
CA PHE A 233 -31.74 -12.32 19.79
C PHE A 233 -30.29 -12.72 20.10
N LEU A 234 -29.90 -13.96 19.77
CA LEU A 234 -28.54 -14.48 19.95
C LEU A 234 -28.01 -14.31 21.38
N GLY A 235 -28.86 -14.50 22.40
CA GLY A 235 -28.46 -14.38 23.81
C GLY A 235 -28.65 -12.99 24.42
N LEU A 236 -29.16 -12.02 23.65
CA LEU A 236 -29.47 -10.66 24.12
C LEU A 236 -30.92 -10.51 24.63
N GLU A 237 -31.66 -11.61 24.79
CA GLU A 237 -33.06 -11.58 25.23
C GLU A 237 -33.18 -10.86 26.58
N ARG A 238 -32.28 -11.17 27.52
CA ARG A 238 -32.22 -10.52 28.85
C ARG A 238 -31.94 -9.02 28.76
N SER A 239 -31.03 -8.60 27.89
CA SER A 239 -30.73 -7.17 27.70
C SER A 239 -31.91 -6.43 27.06
N MET A 240 -32.69 -7.11 26.20
CA MET A 240 -33.92 -6.55 25.65
C MET A 240 -35.04 -6.44 26.68
N GLU A 241 -35.19 -7.41 27.58
CA GLU A 241 -36.12 -7.35 28.72
C GLU A 241 -35.75 -6.21 29.67
N GLU A 242 -34.46 -6.05 29.99
CA GLU A 242 -33.95 -4.96 30.82
C GLU A 242 -34.24 -3.59 30.17
N LEU A 243 -34.01 -3.44 28.87
CA LEU A 243 -34.30 -2.21 28.12
C LEU A 243 -35.82 -1.96 27.98
N GLY A 244 -36.62 -3.01 27.82
CA GLY A 244 -38.08 -2.94 27.81
C GLY A 244 -38.65 -2.41 29.12
N GLY A 245 -38.09 -2.85 30.25
CA GLY A 245 -38.41 -2.34 31.59
C GLY A 245 -37.89 -0.92 31.86
N GLN A 246 -36.88 -0.47 31.11
CA GLN A 246 -36.28 0.88 31.23
C GLN A 246 -36.91 1.94 30.32
N ARG A 247 -37.94 1.62 29.51
CA ARG A 247 -38.62 2.57 28.62
C ARG A 247 -39.13 3.87 29.29
N GLY A 248 -39.20 3.94 30.62
CA GLY A 248 -39.53 5.14 31.39
C GLY A 248 -38.37 5.88 32.07
N LYS A 249 -37.12 5.39 32.03
CA LYS A 249 -35.98 6.01 32.73
C LYS A 249 -34.92 6.46 31.73
N GLN A 250 -35.02 7.71 31.27
CA GLN A 250 -33.87 8.40 30.67
C GLN A 250 -32.81 8.56 31.76
N LEU A 251 -31.84 7.65 31.81
CA LEU A 251 -30.65 7.84 32.63
C LEU A 251 -29.83 8.97 32.00
N PRO A 252 -29.53 10.06 32.74
CA PRO A 252 -28.76 11.16 32.20
C PRO A 252 -27.36 10.66 31.82
N ILE A 253 -26.97 10.87 30.56
CA ILE A 253 -25.64 10.53 30.06
C ILE A 253 -24.63 11.28 30.94
N PRO A 254 -23.77 10.58 31.72
CA PRO A 254 -22.84 11.26 32.59
C PRO A 254 -21.90 12.08 31.72
N ARG A 255 -21.93 13.41 31.89
CA ARG A 255 -21.01 14.33 31.22
C ARG A 255 -19.59 13.86 31.56
N ARG A 256 -18.81 13.58 30.51
CA ARG A 256 -17.40 13.15 30.60
C ARG A 256 -16.69 14.05 31.61
N LYS A 257 -16.36 13.51 32.79
CA LYS A 257 -15.55 14.24 33.77
C LYS A 257 -14.24 14.57 33.08
N ARG A 258 -13.90 15.86 32.96
CA ARG A 258 -12.56 16.27 32.52
C ARG A 258 -11.58 15.58 33.47
N LEU A 259 -10.64 14.84 32.91
CA LEU A 259 -9.49 14.36 33.68
C LEU A 259 -8.80 15.63 34.20
N ALA A 260 -8.81 15.81 35.51
CA ALA A 260 -7.99 16.83 36.14
C ALA A 260 -6.52 16.50 35.83
N CYS A 261 -5.80 17.51 35.33
CA CYS A 261 -4.37 17.45 35.08
C CYS A 261 -3.59 17.11 36.35
#